data_AF-A0A178WWW5-F1
#
_entry.id   AF-A0A178WWW5-F1
#
_cell.length_a   1.000
_cell.length_b   1.000
_cell.length_c   1.000
_cell.angle_alpha   90.00
_cell.angle_beta   90.00
_cell.angle_gamma   90.00
#
_symmetry.space_group_name_H-M   'P 1'
#
loop_
_entity.id
_entity.type
_entity.pdbx_description
1 polymer ?
#
loop_
_entity_poly.entity_id
_entity_poly.type
_entity_poly.pdbx_seq_one_letter_code
_entity_poly.pdbx_strand_id
1 'polypeptide(L)'
;MTEPGRDCCADSPGGETLSLAGAPAVDAARRAVLRRRVRWLVAGTITYNVVEAIVAVSAGTIASSSALIAFGLDSVAEVLSAVAVAWQFASADPERRERAALRVIAVSFFLLAAYVAIDSVRSLFGAEASHSAVGIVLAAVSLVVMPVLSGAQRRAGRELGSASAVADSKQTLLCTYLSGVVLAGLLVNALLGWYWADPLAALAIAAVAVREGLEAWRGEHCC
;
A
#
# COMPACT_ATOMS: atom_id res chain seq x y z
N MET A 1 19.34 3.05 29.37
CA MET A 1 18.07 3.33 30.06
C MET A 1 17.24 4.18 29.13
N THR A 2 16.40 3.56 28.32
CA THR A 2 15.37 4.21 27.49
C THR A 2 14.24 3.18 27.34
N GLU A 3 13.01 3.64 27.60
CA GLU A 3 11.86 2.87 28.11
C GLU A 3 11.31 1.79 27.16
N PRO A 4 10.76 0.67 27.70
CA PRO A 4 9.99 -0.30 26.93
C PRO A 4 8.50 0.04 26.91
N GLY A 5 7.84 -0.20 25.77
CA GLY A 5 6.41 -0.55 25.69
C GLY A 5 5.43 0.48 26.24
N ARG A 6 4.99 1.43 25.40
CA ARG A 6 3.70 2.09 25.62
C ARG A 6 2.59 1.10 25.28
N ASP A 7 1.97 0.58 26.33
CA ASP A 7 0.71 -0.18 26.28
C ASP A 7 -0.39 0.69 25.64
N CYS A 8 -0.72 0.42 24.38
CA CYS A 8 -1.82 1.09 23.67
C CYS A 8 -3.21 0.52 24.03
N CYS A 9 -3.31 -0.49 24.90
CA CYS A 9 -4.58 -1.16 25.25
C CYS A 9 -5.07 -0.89 26.68
N ALA A 10 -4.37 -0.07 27.47
CA ALA A 10 -4.71 0.16 28.87
C ALA A 10 -5.52 1.45 29.06
N ASP A 11 -6.79 1.45 28.61
CA ASP A 11 -7.88 2.05 29.40
C ASP A 11 -9.25 1.61 28.86
N SER A 12 -9.90 0.71 29.59
CA SER A 12 -11.35 0.52 29.51
C SER A 12 -11.84 0.28 30.93
N PRO A 13 -12.42 1.30 31.60
CA PRO A 13 -13.03 1.08 32.90
C PRO A 13 -14.31 0.27 32.67
N GLY A 14 -14.41 -0.83 33.41
CA GLY A 14 -15.59 -1.69 33.40
C GLY A 14 -16.82 -1.02 34.03
N GLY A 15 -17.98 -1.52 33.60
CA GLY A 15 -19.25 -1.35 34.29
C GLY A 15 -20.32 -0.64 33.47
N GLU A 16 -21.21 -1.41 32.85
CA GLU A 16 -22.66 -1.36 33.15
C GLU A 16 -23.40 -2.38 32.27
N THR A 17 -23.98 -3.38 32.92
CA THR A 17 -24.98 -4.29 32.36
C THR A 17 -26.25 -3.52 32.04
N LEU A 18 -26.38 -3.03 30.80
CA LEU A 18 -27.63 -2.54 30.24
C LEU A 18 -28.22 -3.59 29.30
N SER A 19 -29.28 -4.24 29.79
CA SER A 19 -30.20 -5.06 29.00
C SER A 19 -30.73 -4.24 27.82
N LEU A 20 -30.38 -4.66 26.59
CA LEU A 20 -30.98 -4.17 25.35
C LEU A 20 -31.53 -5.36 24.57
N ALA A 21 -32.65 -5.88 25.05
CA ALA A 21 -33.57 -6.63 24.22
C ALA A 21 -34.10 -5.70 23.11
N GLY A 22 -33.48 -5.75 21.93
CA GLY A 22 -34.00 -5.08 20.72
C GLY A 22 -33.03 -4.26 19.85
N ALA A 23 -31.75 -4.62 19.72
CA ALA A 23 -30.93 -4.03 18.64
C ALA A 23 -31.39 -4.57 17.26
N PRO A 24 -31.69 -3.73 16.26
CA PRO A 24 -32.65 -4.05 15.20
C PRO A 24 -32.02 -4.87 14.07
N ALA A 25 -32.77 -5.79 13.47
CA ALA A 25 -32.36 -6.55 12.28
C ALA A 25 -31.88 -5.66 11.10
N VAL A 26 -32.30 -4.39 11.06
CA VAL A 26 -31.85 -3.35 10.11
C VAL A 26 -30.33 -3.11 10.20
N ASP A 27 -29.76 -3.18 11.40
CA ASP A 27 -28.33 -2.97 11.66
C ASP A 27 -27.50 -4.21 11.20
N ALA A 28 -28.04 -5.42 11.38
CA ALA A 28 -27.43 -6.65 10.85
C ALA A 28 -27.47 -6.72 9.31
N ALA A 29 -28.59 -6.36 8.69
CA ALA A 29 -28.74 -6.30 7.23
C ALA A 29 -27.82 -5.22 6.62
N ARG A 30 -27.75 -4.02 7.23
CA ARG A 30 -26.84 -2.95 6.80
C ARG A 30 -25.37 -3.36 6.92
N ARG A 31 -24.99 -4.00 8.03
CA ARG A 31 -23.64 -4.58 8.21
C ARG A 31 -23.31 -5.63 7.16
N ALA A 32 -24.25 -6.51 6.79
CA ALA A 32 -24.03 -7.53 5.77
C ALA A 32 -23.77 -6.90 4.38
N VAL A 33 -24.55 -5.88 3.99
CA VAL A 33 -24.36 -5.13 2.74
C VAL A 33 -23.01 -4.41 2.74
N LEU A 34 -22.67 -3.72 3.83
CA LEU A 34 -21.39 -3.02 3.95
C LEU A 34 -20.21 -3.99 3.90
N ARG A 35 -20.26 -5.13 4.60
CA ARG A 35 -19.22 -6.18 4.52
C ARG A 35 -19.03 -6.68 3.10
N ARG A 36 -20.12 -6.91 2.36
CA ARG A 36 -20.05 -7.30 0.95
C ARG A 36 -19.42 -6.19 0.09
N ARG A 37 -19.77 -4.92 0.32
CA ARG A 37 -19.16 -3.78 -0.38
C ARG A 37 -17.66 -3.68 -0.12
N VAL A 38 -17.22 -3.76 1.14
CA VAL A 38 -15.79 -3.70 1.48
C VAL A 38 -15.04 -4.87 0.87
N ARG A 39 -15.59 -6.09 0.89
CA ARG A 39 -14.97 -7.24 0.19
C ARG A 39 -14.80 -7.00 -1.30
N TRP A 40 -15.83 -6.47 -1.98
CA TRP A 40 -15.74 -6.15 -3.40
C TRP A 40 -14.75 -5.02 -3.70
N LEU A 41 -14.69 -3.99 -2.84
CA LEU A 41 -13.73 -2.91 -2.98
C LEU A 41 -12.30 -3.43 -2.82
N VAL A 42 -12.01 -4.18 -1.76
CA VAL A 42 -10.68 -4.77 -1.53
C VAL A 42 -10.29 -5.72 -2.66
N ALA A 43 -11.21 -6.58 -3.13
CA ALA A 43 -10.93 -7.45 -4.27
C ALA A 43 -10.66 -6.66 -5.57
N GLY A 44 -11.39 -5.57 -5.79
CA GLY A 44 -11.18 -4.65 -6.89
C GLY A 44 -9.80 -3.98 -6.84
N THR A 45 -9.41 -3.47 -5.67
CA THR A 45 -8.10 -2.84 -5.43
C THR A 45 -6.96 -3.84 -5.67
N ILE A 46 -7.05 -5.04 -5.09
CA ILE A 46 -6.06 -6.11 -5.33
C ILE A 46 -5.94 -6.42 -6.83
N THR A 47 -7.07 -6.57 -7.54
CA THR A 47 -7.07 -6.87 -8.98
C THR A 47 -6.41 -5.74 -9.77
N TYR A 48 -6.74 -4.48 -9.46
CA TYR A 48 -6.13 -3.31 -10.08
C TYR A 48 -4.62 -3.29 -9.85
N ASN A 49 -4.16 -3.48 -8.62
CA ASN A 49 -2.73 -3.47 -8.27
C ASN A 49 -1.95 -4.60 -8.92
N VAL A 50 -2.54 -5.79 -9.09
CA VAL A 50 -1.90 -6.88 -9.84
C VAL A 50 -1.74 -6.49 -11.31
N VAL A 51 -2.77 -5.92 -11.94
CA VAL A 51 -2.69 -5.46 -13.34
C VAL A 51 -1.65 -4.34 -13.47
N GLU A 52 -1.68 -3.37 -12.56
CA GLU A 52 -0.71 -2.28 -12.49
C GLU A 52 0.72 -2.81 -12.37
N ALA A 53 0.98 -3.73 -11.44
CA ALA A 53 2.29 -4.36 -11.25
C ALA A 53 2.80 -5.00 -12.54
N ILE A 54 1.96 -5.80 -13.22
CA ILE A 54 2.33 -6.48 -14.45
C ILE A 54 2.69 -5.46 -15.54
N VAL A 55 1.84 -4.46 -15.75
CA VAL A 55 2.05 -3.45 -16.78
C VAL A 55 3.27 -2.59 -16.47
N ALA A 56 3.43 -2.15 -15.22
CA ALA A 56 4.54 -1.31 -14.77
C ALA A 56 5.89 -2.03 -14.89
N VAL A 57 6.02 -3.26 -14.37
CA VAL A 57 7.26 -4.03 -14.47
C VAL A 57 7.60 -4.34 -15.93
N SER A 58 6.61 -4.73 -16.74
CA SER A 58 6.83 -5.01 -18.17
C SER A 58 7.26 -3.76 -18.93
N ALA A 59 6.55 -2.64 -18.76
CA ALA A 59 6.90 -1.39 -19.43
C ALA A 59 8.23 -0.81 -18.90
N GLY A 60 8.54 -1.00 -17.61
CA GLY A 60 9.75 -0.52 -16.97
C GLY A 60 10.97 -1.29 -17.46
N THR A 61 10.87 -2.62 -17.55
CA THR A 61 11.94 -3.45 -18.12
C THR A 61 12.18 -3.17 -19.59
N ILE A 62 11.12 -2.99 -20.40
CA ILE A 62 11.26 -2.63 -21.82
C ILE A 62 11.91 -1.24 -21.97
N ALA A 63 11.53 -0.28 -21.13
CA ALA A 63 12.03 1.08 -21.21
C ALA A 63 13.36 1.31 -20.47
N SER A 64 13.86 0.32 -19.73
CA SER A 64 14.95 0.48 -18.75
C SER A 64 14.69 1.60 -17.72
N SER A 65 13.44 1.70 -17.25
CA SER A 65 12.99 2.70 -16.27
C SER A 65 12.95 2.08 -14.86
N SER A 66 13.88 2.51 -14.01
CA SER A 66 13.95 2.13 -12.60
C SER A 66 12.72 2.64 -11.84
N ALA A 67 12.19 3.83 -12.18
CA ALA A 67 11.02 4.38 -11.51
C ALA A 67 9.77 3.51 -11.74
N LEU A 68 9.59 3.04 -12.98
CA LEU A 68 8.43 2.24 -13.34
C LEU A 68 8.51 0.81 -12.81
N ILE A 69 9.73 0.23 -12.75
CA ILE A 69 9.95 -1.05 -12.05
C ILE A 69 9.66 -0.88 -10.55
N ALA A 70 10.18 0.17 -9.91
CA ALA A 70 9.93 0.45 -8.50
C ALA A 70 8.44 0.62 -8.20
N PHE A 71 7.72 1.34 -9.06
CA PHE A 71 6.27 1.51 -8.97
C PHE A 71 5.54 0.17 -9.05
N GLY A 72 5.88 -0.67 -10.04
CA GLY A 72 5.26 -1.99 -10.17
C GLY A 72 5.55 -2.91 -8.99
N LEU A 73 6.74 -2.84 -8.40
CA LEU A 73 7.09 -3.59 -7.20
C LEU A 73 6.31 -3.08 -5.97
N ASP A 74 6.05 -1.78 -5.87
CA ASP A 74 5.23 -1.21 -4.79
C ASP A 74 3.80 -1.77 -4.84
N SER A 75 3.20 -1.86 -6.03
CA SER A 75 1.88 -2.50 -6.21
C SER A 75 1.90 -3.98 -5.81
N VAL A 76 3.00 -4.71 -6.01
CA VAL A 76 3.17 -6.10 -5.52
C VAL A 76 3.23 -6.13 -3.99
N ALA A 77 3.99 -5.23 -3.37
CA ALA A 77 4.05 -5.12 -1.91
C ALA A 77 2.68 -4.79 -1.32
N GLU A 78 1.88 -3.94 -1.98
CA GLU A 78 0.51 -3.63 -1.57
C GLU A 78 -0.39 -4.87 -1.59
N VAL A 79 -0.32 -5.69 -2.64
CA VAL A 79 -1.09 -6.94 -2.72
C VAL A 79 -0.66 -7.92 -1.63
N LEU A 80 0.65 -8.07 -1.40
CA LEU A 80 1.18 -8.97 -0.38
C LEU A 80 0.75 -8.54 1.03
N SER A 81 0.78 -7.25 1.34
CA SER A 81 0.35 -6.76 2.64
C SER A 81 -1.16 -6.89 2.82
N ALA A 82 -1.97 -6.60 1.79
CA ALA A 82 -3.42 -6.81 1.84
C ALA A 82 -3.77 -8.29 2.09
N VAL A 83 -3.06 -9.22 1.45
CA VAL A 83 -3.23 -10.67 1.66
C VAL A 83 -2.76 -11.08 3.07
N ALA A 84 -1.62 -10.60 3.54
CA ALA A 84 -1.11 -10.89 4.89
C ALA A 84 -2.09 -10.38 5.97
N VAL A 85 -2.65 -9.19 5.78
CA VAL A 85 -3.66 -8.59 6.65
C VAL A 85 -4.98 -9.37 6.57
N ALA A 86 -5.42 -9.82 5.40
CA ALA A 86 -6.61 -10.67 5.30
C ALA A 86 -6.42 -12.03 6.00
N TRP A 87 -5.22 -12.60 5.91
CA TRP A 87 -4.87 -13.90 6.50
C TRP A 87 -4.80 -13.88 8.03
N GLN A 88 -4.35 -12.79 8.66
CA GLN A 88 -4.34 -12.68 10.13
C GLN A 88 -5.76 -12.73 10.71
N PHE A 89 -6.73 -12.06 10.10
CA PHE A 89 -8.11 -11.97 10.61
C PHE A 89 -8.93 -13.24 10.37
N ALA A 90 -8.41 -14.19 9.58
CA ALA A 90 -9.03 -15.50 9.39
C ALA A 90 -8.65 -16.52 10.48
N SER A 91 -7.86 -16.13 11.50
CA SER A 91 -7.31 -17.03 12.51
C SER A 91 -8.00 -16.98 13.87
N ALA A 92 -7.88 -18.09 14.62
CA ALA A 92 -8.29 -18.20 16.01
C ALA A 92 -7.31 -17.53 17.01
N ASP A 93 -6.07 -17.22 16.61
CA ASP A 93 -5.06 -16.51 17.41
C ASP A 93 -4.55 -15.28 16.64
N PRO A 94 -5.25 -14.12 16.73
CA PRO A 94 -4.97 -12.94 15.93
C PRO A 94 -3.62 -12.28 16.27
N GLU A 95 -3.26 -12.16 17.55
CA GLU A 95 -2.09 -11.38 17.97
C GLU A 95 -0.75 -12.00 17.54
N ARG A 96 -0.65 -13.34 17.57
CA ARG A 96 0.57 -14.03 17.17
C ARG A 96 0.77 -13.99 15.65
N ARG A 97 -0.33 -14.01 14.89
CA ARG A 97 -0.30 -13.87 13.43
C ARG A 97 -0.13 -12.43 12.98
N GLU A 98 -0.61 -11.46 13.73
CA GLU A 98 -0.38 -10.04 13.46
C GLU A 98 1.10 -9.71 13.45
N ARG A 99 1.84 -10.11 14.49
CA ARG A 99 3.30 -9.96 14.54
C ARG A 99 4.01 -10.65 13.38
N ALA A 100 3.50 -11.80 12.93
CA ALA A 100 4.06 -12.51 11.78
C ALA A 100 3.76 -11.77 10.46
N ALA A 101 2.53 -11.30 10.27
CA ALA A 101 2.09 -10.55 9.10
C ALA A 101 2.89 -9.24 8.96
N LEU A 102 3.01 -8.47 10.05
CA LEU A 102 3.80 -7.25 10.09
C LEU A 102 5.28 -7.47 9.76
N ARG A 103 5.87 -8.59 10.22
CA ARG A 103 7.25 -8.95 9.84
C ARG A 103 7.38 -9.32 8.37
N VAL A 104 6.43 -10.07 7.82
CA VAL A 104 6.43 -10.40 6.38
C VAL A 104 6.35 -9.10 5.56
N ILE A 105 5.43 -8.20 5.91
CA ILE A 105 5.26 -6.89 5.28
C ILE A 105 6.57 -6.08 5.35
N ALA A 106 7.15 -5.97 6.55
CA ALA A 106 8.39 -5.23 6.76
C ALA A 106 9.56 -5.77 5.91
N VAL A 107 9.74 -7.10 5.90
CA VAL A 107 10.78 -7.75 5.09
C VAL A 107 10.55 -7.51 3.60
N SER A 108 9.29 -7.61 3.12
CA SER A 108 8.95 -7.32 1.72
C SER A 108 9.33 -5.89 1.33
N PHE A 109 9.00 -4.89 2.15
CA PHE A 109 9.36 -3.50 1.88
C PHE A 109 10.87 -3.26 1.90
N PHE A 110 11.61 -3.88 2.83
CA PHE A 110 13.07 -3.77 2.84
C PHE A 110 13.74 -4.42 1.63
N LEU A 111 13.25 -5.59 1.20
CA LEU A 111 13.76 -6.26 0.00
C LEU A 111 13.50 -5.43 -1.26
N LEU A 112 12.29 -4.87 -1.38
CA LEU A 112 11.93 -3.95 -2.46
C LEU A 112 12.85 -2.73 -2.47
N ALA A 113 13.00 -2.07 -1.32
CA ALA A 113 13.83 -0.88 -1.20
C ALA A 113 15.29 -1.18 -1.58
N ALA A 114 15.85 -2.31 -1.12
CA ALA A 114 17.21 -2.71 -1.45
C ALA A 114 17.37 -2.98 -2.95
N TYR A 115 16.43 -3.71 -3.55
CA TYR A 115 16.44 -3.97 -5.00
C TYR A 115 16.37 -2.68 -5.81
N VAL A 116 15.39 -1.82 -5.51
CA VAL A 116 15.20 -0.54 -6.23
C VAL A 116 16.39 0.38 -6.04
N ALA A 117 16.97 0.46 -4.85
CA ALA A 117 18.17 1.29 -4.62
C ALA A 117 19.36 0.80 -5.46
N ILE A 118 19.61 -0.50 -5.49
CA ILE A 118 20.68 -1.09 -6.31
C ILE A 118 20.43 -0.84 -7.80
N ASP A 119 19.20 -1.04 -8.27
CA ASP A 119 18.82 -0.82 -9.66
C ASP A 119 18.98 0.66 -10.06
N SER A 120 18.50 1.58 -9.23
CA SER A 120 18.59 3.03 -9.45
C SER A 120 20.04 3.52 -9.50
N VAL A 121 20.89 3.02 -8.59
CA VAL A 121 22.32 3.35 -8.58
C VAL A 121 22.99 2.82 -9.85
N ARG A 122 22.66 1.60 -10.31
CA ARG A 122 23.18 1.07 -11.57
C ARG A 122 22.72 1.88 -12.77
N SER A 123 21.46 2.32 -12.78
CA SER A 123 20.88 3.14 -13.84
C SER A 123 21.57 4.52 -13.94
N LEU A 124 21.92 5.13 -12.80
CA LEU A 124 22.69 6.40 -12.78
C LEU A 124 24.08 6.31 -13.43
N PHE A 125 24.71 5.13 -13.42
CA PHE A 125 26.02 4.88 -14.02
C PHE A 125 25.95 4.02 -15.29
N GLY A 126 24.74 3.71 -15.77
CA GLY A 126 24.46 2.69 -16.78
C GLY A 126 23.63 3.21 -17.96
N ALA A 127 22.79 2.36 -18.53
CA ALA A 127 22.01 2.66 -19.73
C ALA A 127 20.96 3.75 -19.49
N GLU A 128 20.84 4.70 -20.43
CA GLU A 128 19.86 5.77 -20.38
C GLU A 128 18.42 5.23 -20.48
N ALA A 129 17.55 5.66 -19.56
CA ALA A 129 16.14 5.28 -19.57
C ALA A 129 15.41 5.85 -20.79
N SER A 130 14.87 4.97 -21.63
CA SER A 130 14.08 5.35 -22.80
C SER A 130 12.66 5.77 -22.42
N HIS A 131 12.00 6.54 -23.29
CA HIS A 131 10.65 7.04 -23.01
C HIS A 131 9.61 5.91 -23.00
N SER A 132 8.79 5.84 -21.95
CA SER A 132 7.70 4.88 -21.84
C SER A 132 6.33 5.57 -21.84
N ALA A 133 5.72 5.67 -23.02
CA ALA A 133 4.35 6.21 -23.14
C ALA A 133 3.34 5.39 -22.33
N VAL A 134 3.53 4.07 -22.27
CA VAL A 134 2.71 3.17 -21.44
C VAL A 134 2.87 3.51 -19.96
N GLY A 135 4.10 3.74 -19.49
CA GLY A 135 4.36 4.15 -18.10
C GLY A 135 3.74 5.48 -17.72
N ILE A 136 3.79 6.48 -18.62
CA ILE A 136 3.16 7.79 -18.42
C ILE A 136 1.64 7.65 -18.31
N VAL A 137 1.01 6.90 -19.22
CA VAL A 137 -0.43 6.67 -19.19
C VAL A 137 -0.82 5.89 -17.93
N LEU A 138 -0.07 4.85 -17.57
CA LEU A 138 -0.32 4.07 -16.36
C LEU A 138 -0.26 4.95 -15.11
N ALA A 139 0.84 5.68 -14.92
CA ALA A 139 1.00 6.56 -13.76
C ALA A 139 -0.09 7.66 -13.71
N ALA A 140 -0.48 8.22 -14.85
CA ALA A 140 -1.56 9.19 -14.93
C ALA A 140 -2.93 8.59 -14.57
N VAL A 141 -3.23 7.37 -15.04
CA VAL A 141 -4.47 6.65 -14.69
C VAL A 141 -4.48 6.35 -13.19
N SER A 142 -3.38 5.84 -12.63
CA SER A 142 -3.26 5.51 -11.22
C SER A 142 -3.39 6.74 -10.31
N LEU A 143 -2.83 7.88 -10.73
CA LEU A 143 -2.98 9.17 -10.04
C LEU A 143 -4.46 9.61 -9.89
N VAL A 144 -5.35 9.14 -10.76
CA VAL A 144 -6.79 9.45 -10.73
C VAL A 144 -7.60 8.33 -10.07
N VAL A 145 -7.34 7.08 -10.41
CA VAL A 145 -8.12 5.91 -9.95
C VAL A 145 -7.87 5.62 -8.46
N MET A 146 -6.61 5.63 -8.02
CA MET A 146 -6.23 5.29 -6.65
C MET A 146 -6.86 6.21 -5.59
N PRO A 147 -6.91 7.56 -5.74
CA PRO A 147 -7.59 8.42 -4.76
C PRO A 147 -9.08 8.12 -4.63
N VAL A 148 -9.75 7.76 -5.74
CA VAL A 148 -11.16 7.39 -5.74
C VAL A 148 -11.38 6.08 -4.99
N LEU A 149 -10.54 5.06 -5.25
CA LEU A 149 -10.57 3.77 -4.55
C LEU A 149 -10.28 3.95 -3.05
N SER A 150 -9.20 4.66 -2.71
CA SER A 150 -8.82 4.99 -1.34
C SER A 150 -9.95 5.70 -0.59
N GLY A 151 -10.57 6.71 -1.21
CA GLY A 151 -11.70 7.43 -0.64
C GLY A 151 -12.92 6.53 -0.38
N ALA A 152 -13.26 5.66 -1.33
CA ALA A 152 -14.37 4.73 -1.21
C ALA A 152 -14.12 3.67 -0.11
N GLN A 153 -12.92 3.07 -0.09
CA GLN A 153 -12.51 2.09 0.92
C GLN A 153 -12.46 2.69 2.31
N ARG A 154 -11.90 3.89 2.46
CA ARG A 154 -11.81 4.58 3.75
C ARG A 154 -13.19 4.90 4.34
N ARG A 155 -14.13 5.36 3.51
CA ARG A 155 -15.51 5.64 3.94
C ARG A 155 -16.20 4.35 4.38
N ALA A 156 -16.18 3.31 3.54
CA ALA A 156 -16.81 2.04 3.83
C ALA A 156 -16.16 1.31 5.03
N GLY A 157 -14.84 1.41 5.18
CA GLY A 157 -14.09 0.85 6.30
C GLY A 157 -14.43 1.52 7.62
N ARG A 158 -14.53 2.86 7.65
CA ARG A 158 -14.96 3.62 8.84
C ARG A 158 -16.40 3.33 9.23
N GLU A 159 -17.31 3.27 8.26
CA GLU A 159 -18.72 2.90 8.51
C GLU A 159 -18.87 1.49 9.09
N LEU A 160 -17.94 0.57 8.78
CA LEU A 160 -17.91 -0.80 9.31
C LEU A 160 -17.11 -0.97 10.60
N GLY A 161 -16.32 0.03 11.02
CA GLY A 161 -15.30 -0.14 12.06
C GLY A 161 -14.19 -1.12 11.65
N SER A 162 -13.89 -1.25 10.36
CA SER A 162 -12.84 -2.15 9.85
C SER A 162 -11.50 -1.42 9.79
N ALA A 163 -10.64 -1.69 10.78
CA ALA A 163 -9.27 -1.19 10.82
C ALA A 163 -8.46 -1.64 9.57
N SER A 164 -8.65 -2.88 9.10
CA SER A 164 -7.95 -3.40 7.92
C SER A 164 -8.30 -2.65 6.64
N ALA A 165 -9.58 -2.32 6.41
CA ALA A 165 -9.99 -1.57 5.23
C ALA A 165 -9.50 -0.11 5.26
N VAL A 166 -9.35 0.46 6.47
CA VAL A 166 -8.77 1.80 6.65
C VAL A 166 -7.26 1.77 6.45
N ALA A 167 -6.56 0.73 6.90
CA ALA A 167 -5.14 0.53 6.64
C ALA A 167 -4.86 0.36 5.14
N ASP A 168 -5.60 -0.53 4.47
CA ASP A 168 -5.52 -0.74 3.02
C ASP A 168 -5.72 0.56 2.24
N SER A 169 -6.72 1.38 2.63
CA SER A 169 -6.95 2.70 2.00
C SER A 169 -5.76 3.66 2.12
N LYS A 170 -4.92 3.55 3.17
CA LYS A 170 -3.72 4.40 3.32
C LYS A 170 -2.65 3.97 2.33
N GLN A 171 -2.50 2.66 2.11
CA GLN A 171 -1.51 2.12 1.18
C GLN A 171 -1.85 2.49 -0.26
N THR A 172 -3.11 2.33 -0.67
CA THR A 172 -3.59 2.80 -1.98
C THR A 172 -3.39 4.32 -2.16
N LEU A 173 -3.46 5.10 -1.07
CA LEU A 173 -3.15 6.53 -1.11
C LEU A 173 -1.64 6.79 -1.30
N LEU A 174 -0.76 5.97 -0.71
CA LEU A 174 0.67 6.03 -0.99
C LEU A 174 0.95 5.76 -2.48
N CYS A 175 0.33 4.76 -3.09
CA CYS A 175 0.45 4.53 -4.53
C CYS A 175 0.02 5.74 -5.37
N THR A 176 -0.94 6.55 -4.89
CA THR A 176 -1.31 7.82 -5.55
C THR A 176 -0.12 8.80 -5.55
N TYR A 177 0.51 9.01 -4.41
CA TYR A 177 1.67 9.90 -4.30
C TYR A 177 2.86 9.38 -5.12
N LEU A 178 3.12 8.07 -5.06
CA LEU A 178 4.19 7.44 -5.84
C LEU A 178 3.92 7.51 -7.35
N SER A 179 2.66 7.34 -7.78
CA SER A 179 2.25 7.58 -9.18
C SER A 179 2.60 9.00 -9.63
N GLY A 180 2.38 10.00 -8.76
CA GLY A 180 2.77 11.39 -9.02
C GLY A 180 4.28 11.57 -9.16
N VAL A 181 5.06 10.95 -8.27
CA VAL A 181 6.54 10.97 -8.32
C VAL A 181 7.06 10.31 -9.61
N VAL A 182 6.52 9.15 -9.98
CA VAL A 182 6.87 8.43 -11.21
C VAL A 182 6.50 9.25 -12.43
N LEU A 183 5.27 9.77 -12.49
CA LEU A 183 4.81 10.59 -13.61
C LEU A 183 5.69 11.82 -13.79
N ALA A 184 6.05 12.51 -12.70
CA ALA A 184 6.98 13.63 -12.74
C ALA A 184 8.36 13.22 -13.28
N GLY A 185 8.94 12.12 -12.76
CA GLY A 185 10.23 11.59 -13.24
C GLY A 185 10.21 11.23 -14.73
N LEU A 186 9.16 10.55 -15.18
CA LEU A 186 8.97 10.16 -16.57
C LEU A 186 8.77 11.37 -17.50
N LEU A 187 7.97 12.35 -17.09
CA LEU A 187 7.74 13.57 -17.87
C LEU A 187 8.98 14.45 -17.95
N VAL A 188 9.74 14.58 -16.86
CA VAL A 188 11.02 15.30 -16.87
C VAL A 188 12.02 14.62 -17.80
N ASN A 189 12.12 13.28 -17.75
CA ASN A 189 12.94 12.54 -18.70
C ASN A 189 12.46 12.74 -20.14
N ALA A 190 11.14 12.64 -20.38
CA ALA A 190 10.54 12.74 -21.72
C ALA A 190 10.63 14.13 -22.35
N LEU A 191 10.46 15.20 -21.57
CA LEU A 191 10.38 16.56 -22.08
C LEU A 191 11.71 17.30 -22.03
N LEU A 192 12.55 17.00 -21.03
CA LEU A 192 13.81 17.72 -20.79
C LEU A 192 15.05 16.87 -21.09
N GLY A 193 14.90 15.58 -21.38
CA GLY A 193 16.00 14.65 -21.64
C GLY A 193 16.85 14.34 -20.40
N TRP A 194 16.35 14.63 -19.20
CA TRP A 194 17.08 14.40 -17.95
C TRP A 194 16.95 12.94 -17.51
N TYR A 195 17.82 12.09 -18.04
CA TYR A 195 17.85 10.66 -17.76
C TYR A 195 17.96 10.31 -16.27
N TRP A 196 18.57 11.18 -15.45
CA TRP A 196 18.73 10.97 -14.00
C TRP A 196 17.44 11.21 -13.21
N ALA A 197 16.40 11.81 -13.80
CA ALA A 197 15.13 12.05 -13.12
C ALA A 197 14.39 10.73 -12.79
N ASP A 198 14.52 9.73 -13.65
CA ASP A 198 13.94 8.40 -13.46
C ASP A 198 14.55 7.65 -12.24
N PRO A 199 15.87 7.43 -12.16
CA PRO A 199 16.46 6.77 -10.99
C PRO A 199 16.31 7.59 -9.71
N LEU A 200 16.20 8.92 -9.75
CA LEU A 200 15.85 9.70 -8.55
C LEU A 200 14.41 9.45 -8.09
N ALA A 201 13.44 9.37 -9.00
CA ALA A 201 12.08 9.01 -8.66
C ALA A 201 12.01 7.59 -8.06
N ALA A 202 12.78 6.65 -8.61
CA ALA A 202 12.93 5.30 -8.06
C ALA A 202 13.54 5.30 -6.64
N LEU A 203 14.58 6.11 -6.40
CA LEU A 203 15.16 6.26 -5.05
C LEU A 203 14.17 6.88 -4.05
N ALA A 204 13.31 7.80 -4.50
CA ALA A 204 12.24 8.33 -3.65
C ALA A 204 11.24 7.24 -3.25
N ILE A 205 10.85 6.35 -4.18
CA ILE A 205 10.03 5.16 -3.88
C ILE A 205 10.76 4.25 -2.88
N ALA A 206 12.05 3.97 -3.09
CA ALA A 206 12.83 3.15 -2.17
C ALA A 206 12.87 3.75 -0.75
N ALA A 207 13.02 5.06 -0.62
CA ALA A 207 13.00 5.74 0.68
C ALA A 207 11.64 5.62 1.39
N VAL A 208 10.54 5.73 0.64
CA VAL A 208 9.18 5.50 1.17
C VAL A 208 9.03 4.05 1.61
N ALA A 209 9.47 3.07 0.80
CA ALA A 209 9.42 1.66 1.17
C ALA A 209 10.24 1.35 2.44
N VAL A 210 11.42 1.95 2.63
CA VAL A 210 12.16 1.83 3.90
C VAL A 210 11.33 2.33 5.07
N ARG A 211 10.65 3.48 4.92
CA ARG A 211 9.80 4.04 5.98
C ARG A 211 8.64 3.10 6.32
N GLU A 212 7.90 2.61 5.32
CA GLU A 212 6.81 1.65 5.52
C GLU A 212 7.32 0.35 6.17
N GLY A 213 8.49 -0.14 5.74
CA GLY A 213 9.13 -1.31 6.34
C GLY A 213 9.49 -1.10 7.82
N LEU A 214 9.95 0.09 8.20
CA LEU A 214 10.24 0.45 9.59
C LEU A 214 8.96 0.56 10.42
N GLU A 215 7.91 1.20 9.89
CA GLU A 215 6.61 1.32 10.57
C GLU A 215 5.98 -0.07 10.82
N ALA A 216 6.04 -0.96 9.81
CA ALA A 216 5.60 -2.34 9.94
C ALA A 216 6.45 -3.14 10.95
N TRP A 217 7.78 -2.95 10.95
CA TRP A 217 8.68 -3.64 11.87
C TRP A 217 8.48 -3.25 13.33
N ARG A 218 8.20 -1.96 13.59
CA ARG A 218 7.93 -1.43 14.93
C ARG A 218 6.56 -1.81 15.46
N GLY A 219 5.65 -2.23 14.58
CA GLY A 219 4.27 -2.51 14.94
C GLY A 219 3.47 -1.26 15.31
N GLU A 220 3.80 -0.09 14.72
CA GLU A 220 3.11 1.19 14.99
C GLU A 220 1.65 1.22 14.48
N HIS A 221 1.10 0.07 14.09
CA HIS A 221 -0.32 -0.13 13.81
C HIS A 221 -1.16 -0.43 15.07
N CYS A 222 -0.64 -0.15 16.27
CA CYS A 222 -1.36 -0.29 17.52
C CYS A 222 -2.72 0.44 17.49
N CYS A 223 -3.79 -0.38 17.40
CA CYS A 223 -5.23 -0.08 17.54
C CYS A 223 -5.88 0.85 16.50
#